data_AF-X1NAY0-F1
#
_entry.id   AF-X1NAY0-F1
#
_cell.length_a   1.000
_cell.length_b   1.000
_cell.length_c   1.000
_cell.angle_alpha   90.00
_cell.angle_beta   90.00
_cell.angle_gamma   90.00
#
_symmetry.space_group_name_H-M   'P 1'
#
loop_
_entity.id
_entity.type
_entity.pdbx_description
1 polymer ?
#
loop_
_entity_poly.entity_id
_entity_poly.type
_entity_poly.pdbx_seq_one_letter_code
_entity_poly.pdbx_strand_id
1 'polypeptide(L)'
;AAFLHYLAALPNYRQQIVHIEHIPAQDAAFGKLDKPLHPVLKTRLESLGLSALYSHQAEALNAIFAGKNVIVATPSASGKTLCYNLGYEMP
;
A
#
# COMPACT_ATOMS: atom_id res chain seq x y z
N ALA A 1 11.35 15.93 -13.76
CA ALA A 1 10.18 16.12 -14.65
C ALA A 1 10.53 16.44 -16.12
N ALA A 2 11.76 16.16 -16.60
CA ALA A 2 12.18 16.56 -17.95
C ALA A 2 11.30 16.01 -19.08
N PHE A 3 10.78 14.78 -18.93
CA PHE A 3 9.88 14.16 -19.90
C PHE A 3 8.51 14.86 -20.01
N LEU A 4 7.91 15.25 -18.88
CA LEU A 4 6.63 15.97 -18.88
C LEU A 4 6.77 17.35 -19.52
N HIS A 5 7.86 18.07 -19.23
CA HIS A 5 8.17 19.34 -19.88
C HIS A 5 8.40 19.18 -21.38
N TYR A 6 9.08 18.10 -21.80
CA TYR A 6 9.27 17.78 -23.22
C TYR A 6 7.94 17.55 -23.93
N LEU A 7 7.02 16.76 -23.36
CA LEU A 7 5.70 16.52 -23.93
C LEU A 7 4.89 17.82 -24.08
N ALA A 8 4.90 18.68 -23.06
CA ALA A 8 4.21 19.96 -23.11
C ALA A 8 4.76 20.93 -24.18
N ALA A 9 6.04 20.79 -24.55
CA ALA A 9 6.70 21.65 -25.54
C ALA A 9 6.47 21.21 -27.01
N LEU A 10 5.99 19.97 -27.23
CA LEU A 10 5.79 19.40 -28.57
C LEU A 10 4.77 20.22 -29.38
N PRO A 11 5.07 20.61 -30.64
CA PRO A 11 4.21 21.50 -31.44
C PRO A 11 2.76 21.02 -31.57
N ASN A 12 2.56 19.72 -31.67
CA ASN A 12 1.27 19.05 -31.79
C ASN A 12 0.57 18.78 -30.45
N TYR A 13 1.19 19.13 -29.32
CA TYR A 13 0.66 18.94 -27.95
C TYR A 13 0.56 20.27 -27.18
N ARG A 14 1.10 21.36 -27.73
CA ARG A 14 1.00 22.70 -27.16
C ARG A 14 -0.45 23.09 -26.92
N GLN A 15 -0.71 23.71 -25.77
CA GLN A 15 -2.02 24.21 -25.34
C GLN A 15 -3.14 23.16 -25.20
N GLN A 16 -2.83 21.86 -25.21
CA GLN A 16 -3.83 20.81 -24.98
C GLN A 16 -3.97 20.39 -23.50
N ILE A 17 -2.98 20.73 -22.66
CA ILE A 17 -3.01 20.46 -21.23
C ILE A 17 -3.76 21.60 -20.52
N VAL A 18 -4.99 21.33 -20.09
CA VAL A 18 -5.84 22.31 -19.38
C VAL A 18 -5.57 22.39 -17.89
N HIS A 19 -4.96 21.36 -17.31
CA HIS A 19 -4.68 21.27 -15.88
C HIS A 19 -3.47 20.34 -15.63
N ILE A 20 -2.64 20.74 -14.66
CA ILE A 20 -1.56 19.91 -14.13
C ILE A 20 -1.72 19.92 -12.61
N GLU A 21 -1.90 18.73 -12.04
CA GLU A 21 -1.95 18.55 -10.59
C GLU A 21 -0.67 17.84 -10.14
N HIS A 22 0.02 18.42 -9.17
CA HIS A 22 1.17 17.78 -8.53
C HIS A 22 0.73 17.14 -7.22
N ILE A 23 0.63 15.81 -7.22
CA ILE A 23 0.37 15.04 -6.01
C ILE A 23 1.73 14.87 -5.29
N PRO A 24 1.87 15.36 -4.04
CA PRO A 24 3.12 15.23 -3.31
C PRO A 24 3.42 13.75 -3.01
N ALA A 25 4.71 13.42 -2.94
CA ALA A 25 5.14 12.12 -2.45
C ALA A 25 4.73 11.98 -0.98
N GLN A 26 4.32 10.77 -0.60
CA GLN A 26 3.96 10.44 0.77
C GLN A 26 4.89 9.36 1.29
N ASP A 27 5.46 9.60 2.47
CA ASP A 27 6.30 8.61 3.13
C ASP A 27 5.50 7.39 3.57
N ALA A 28 6.18 6.25 3.58
CA ALA A 28 5.63 5.02 4.11
C ALA A 28 5.31 5.15 5.60
N ALA A 29 4.03 4.97 5.95
CA ALA A 29 3.61 4.83 7.34
C ALA A 29 3.48 3.35 7.71
N PHE A 30 4.20 2.91 8.74
CA PHE A 30 4.20 1.54 9.23
C PHE A 30 3.37 1.37 10.50
N GLY A 31 2.82 0.18 10.70
CA GLY A 31 2.03 -0.17 11.88
C GLY A 31 2.56 -1.43 12.58
N LYS A 32 1.99 -1.72 13.76
CA LYS A 32 2.32 -2.91 14.56
C LYS A 32 1.07 -3.73 14.78
N LEU A 33 1.24 -5.05 14.82
CA LEU A 33 0.16 -5.95 15.19
C LEU A 33 0.03 -6.01 16.71
N ASP A 34 -1.21 -6.12 17.19
CA ASP A 34 -1.52 -6.27 18.61
C ASP A 34 -1.11 -7.67 19.11
N LYS A 35 -1.15 -8.65 18.21
CA LYS A 35 -0.67 -10.02 18.41
C LYS A 35 0.36 -10.36 17.35
N PRO A 36 1.48 -11.03 17.70
CA PRO A 36 2.48 -11.40 16.72
C PRO A 36 1.92 -12.41 15.72
N LEU A 37 2.37 -12.32 14.46
CA LEU A 37 2.12 -13.38 13.48
C LEU A 37 2.75 -14.69 13.93
N HIS A 38 2.19 -15.80 13.44
CA HIS A 38 2.80 -17.10 13.61
C HIS A 38 4.25 -17.07 13.08
N PRO A 39 5.23 -17.67 13.78
CA PRO A 39 6.65 -17.55 13.41
C PRO A 39 6.94 -17.93 11.96
N VAL A 40 6.27 -18.95 11.43
CA VAL A 40 6.41 -19.38 10.03
C VAL A 40 6.03 -18.27 9.05
N LEU A 41 4.93 -17.56 9.30
CA LEU A 41 4.48 -16.45 8.46
C LEU A 41 5.44 -15.27 8.55
N LYS A 42 5.88 -14.95 9.77
CA LYS A 42 6.87 -13.88 10.00
C LYS A 42 8.15 -14.15 9.20
N THR A 43 8.74 -15.33 9.34
CA THR A 43 9.96 -15.72 8.60
C THR A 43 9.73 -15.70 7.09
N ARG A 44 8.56 -16.13 6.62
CA ARG A 44 8.24 -16.09 5.19
C ARG A 44 8.15 -14.66 4.66
N LEU A 45 7.49 -13.75 5.37
CA LEU A 45 7.41 -12.34 4.99
C LEU A 45 8.79 -11.68 4.97
N GLU A 46 9.61 -11.95 6.00
CA GLU A 46 10.99 -11.45 6.05
C GLU A 46 11.81 -11.94 4.84
N SER A 47 11.67 -13.22 4.45
CA SER A 47 12.33 -13.78 3.26
C SER A 47 11.90 -13.12 1.93
N LEU A 48 10.72 -12.48 1.91
CA LEU A 48 10.21 -11.73 0.77
C LEU A 48 10.57 -10.23 0.84
N GLY A 49 11.40 -9.82 1.82
CA GLY A 49 11.77 -8.43 2.05
C GLY A 49 10.71 -7.60 2.77
N LEU A 50 9.67 -8.23 3.32
CA LEU A 50 8.59 -7.58 4.05
C LEU A 50 8.87 -7.64 5.56
N SER A 51 9.74 -6.77 6.04
CA SER A 51 10.15 -6.70 7.45
C SER A 51 9.19 -5.88 8.33
N ALA A 52 8.32 -5.06 7.73
CA ALA A 52 7.33 -4.24 8.42
C ALA A 52 6.02 -4.19 7.62
N LEU A 53 4.91 -4.07 8.34
CA LEU A 53 3.59 -3.87 7.75
C LEU A 53 3.30 -2.38 7.64
N TYR A 54 2.70 -1.97 6.52
CA TYR A 54 2.13 -0.65 6.42
C TYR A 54 1.01 -0.48 7.47
N SER A 55 0.80 0.75 7.90
CA SER A 55 -0.21 1.15 8.89
C SER A 55 -1.59 0.57 8.58
N HIS A 56 -2.07 0.71 7.35
CA HIS A 56 -3.35 0.15 6.92
C HIS A 56 -3.41 -1.38 6.94
N GLN A 57 -2.27 -2.06 6.71
CA GLN A 57 -2.21 -3.53 6.78
C GLN A 57 -2.28 -4.00 8.23
N ALA A 58 -1.54 -3.36 9.13
CA ALA A 58 -1.56 -3.68 10.55
C ALA A 58 -2.94 -3.42 11.16
N GLU A 59 -3.57 -2.29 10.84
CA GLU A 59 -4.91 -1.95 11.30
C GLU A 59 -5.96 -2.98 10.83
N ALA A 60 -5.92 -3.34 9.53
CA ALA A 60 -6.82 -4.34 8.98
C ALA A 60 -6.66 -5.70 9.67
N LEU A 61 -5.42 -6.16 9.84
CA LEU A 61 -5.14 -7.45 10.48
C LEU A 61 -5.52 -7.46 11.96
N ASN A 62 -5.27 -6.39 12.70
CA ASN A 62 -5.70 -6.30 14.11
C ASN A 62 -7.23 -6.37 14.23
N ALA A 63 -7.97 -5.71 13.32
CA ALA A 63 -9.43 -5.80 13.29
C ALA A 63 -9.92 -7.22 12.91
N ILE A 64 -9.28 -7.87 11.93
CA ILE A 64 -9.59 -9.25 11.54
C ILE A 64 -9.32 -10.21 12.71
N PHE A 65 -8.17 -10.11 13.37
CA PHE A 65 -7.81 -10.93 14.54
C PHE A 65 -8.69 -10.68 15.76
N ALA A 66 -9.41 -9.56 15.79
CA ALA A 66 -10.44 -9.25 16.78
C ALA A 66 -11.84 -9.77 16.37
N GLY A 67 -11.95 -10.53 15.27
CA GLY A 67 -13.21 -11.11 14.79
C GLY A 67 -14.14 -10.10 14.10
N LYS A 68 -13.62 -8.97 13.61
CA LYS A 68 -14.43 -7.94 12.94
C LYS A 68 -14.49 -8.16 11.43
N ASN A 69 -15.60 -7.75 10.84
CA ASN A 69 -15.69 -7.60 9.39
C ASN A 69 -14.96 -6.32 8.96
N VAL A 70 -14.08 -6.42 7.97
CA VAL A 70 -13.21 -5.33 7.53
C VAL A 70 -13.37 -5.07 6.04
N ILE A 71 -13.51 -3.80 5.66
CA ILE A 71 -13.42 -3.33 4.29
C ILE A 71 -12.11 -2.54 4.15
N VAL A 72 -11.25 -2.93 3.21
CA VAL A 72 -9.95 -2.27 2.99
C VAL A 72 -10.02 -1.40 1.73
N ALA A 73 -10.22 -0.09 1.90
CA ALA A 73 -10.24 0.89 0.83
C ALA A 73 -8.89 1.62 0.73
N THR A 74 -7.98 1.12 -0.10
CA THR A 74 -6.66 1.73 -0.34
C THR A 74 -6.34 1.78 -1.84
N PRO A 75 -5.47 2.71 -2.28
CA PRO A 75 -5.06 2.82 -3.68
C PRO A 75 -4.54 1.52 -4.30
N SER A 76 -4.44 1.47 -5.61
CA SER A 76 -3.77 0.36 -6.30
C SER A 76 -2.29 0.28 -5.89
N ALA A 77 -1.73 -0.94 -5.93
CA ALA A 77 -0.35 -1.24 -5.51
C ALA A 77 0.00 -0.90 -4.04
N SER A 78 -0.98 -0.62 -3.17
CA SER A 78 -0.80 -0.38 -1.72
C SER A 78 -0.47 -1.63 -0.89
N GLY A 79 -0.45 -2.82 -1.51
CA GLY A 79 -0.27 -4.08 -0.80
C GLY A 79 -1.51 -4.59 -0.04
N LYS A 80 -2.73 -4.14 -0.36
CA LYS A 80 -3.97 -4.63 0.28
C LYS A 80 -4.21 -6.14 0.14
N THR A 81 -3.71 -6.79 -0.91
CA THR A 81 -3.80 -8.25 -1.08
C THR A 81 -3.22 -9.00 0.11
N LEU A 82 -2.15 -8.47 0.72
CA LEU A 82 -1.52 -9.07 1.89
C LEU A 82 -2.49 -9.17 3.08
N CYS A 83 -3.42 -8.22 3.23
CA CYS A 83 -4.41 -8.22 4.31
C CYS A 83 -5.33 -9.44 4.22
N TYR A 84 -5.76 -9.80 3.00
CA TYR A 84 -6.63 -10.95 2.77
C TYR A 84 -5.88 -12.28 2.94
N ASN A 85 -4.64 -12.35 2.44
CA ASN A 85 -3.82 -13.56 2.55
C ASN A 85 -3.50 -13.90 4.01
N LEU A 86 -3.07 -12.90 4.80
CA LEU A 86 -2.74 -13.11 6.21
C LEU A 86 -3.98 -13.25 7.10
N GLY A 87 -5.08 -12.58 6.74
CA GLY A 87 -6.33 -12.65 7.50
C GLY A 87 -7.02 -14.01 7.45
N TYR A 88 -6.81 -14.79 6.39
CA TYR A 88 -7.42 -16.13 6.24
C TYR A 88 -6.64 -17.25 6.97
N GLU A 89 -5.35 -17.06 7.23
CA GLU A 89 -4.47 -18.13 7.75
C GLU A 89 -4.52 -18.33 9.28
N MET A 90 -5.45 -17.70 10.01
CA MET A 90 -5.57 -17.87 11.46
C MET A 90 -7.01 -18.14 11.92
N PRO A 91 -7.32 -19.33 12.46
CA PRO A 91 -8.39 -19.51 13.43
C PRO A 91 -7.99 -19.02 14.83
#